data_AF-A0A523Q086-F1
#
_entry.id   AF-A0A523Q086-F1
#
_cell.length_a   1.000
_cell.length_b   1.000
_cell.length_c   1.000
_cell.angle_alpha   90.00
_cell.angle_beta   90.00
_cell.angle_gamma   90.00
#
_symmetry.space_group_name_H-M   'P 1'
#
loop_
_entity.id
_entity.type
_entity.pdbx_description
1 polymer ?
#
loop_
_entity_poly.entity_id
_entity_poly.type
_entity_poly.pdbx_seq_one_letter_code
_entity_poly.pdbx_strand_id
1 'polypeptide(L)'
;MIKKLISYFISKYQEKYPKTIPIIIVSFNQLYYLEKLLEFLWNNGYYNIVILDNNSTYPPLLNFFKSIKQKVKIVNLGENLGHTAFWDNRKIFNKYRFGYYVITDPDIVPVQNCPDNFMEIFLNLLKKHRNVTKVGFSLQLDTIPETNKNREIVLKWESQFWESKIENHFLAGIDTTFALYRPLYKRNDLFCSGIRTSYPYQAIHGGWYINHMDLTDEQKFYMSLVTKSSSWRINEQGDLLNKAYIEELTKMNKI
;
A
#
# COMPACT_ATOMS: atom_id res chain seq x y z
N MET A 1 28.35 13.76 7.75
CA MET A 1 27.83 15.13 7.90
C MET A 1 26.87 15.51 6.76
N ILE A 2 27.32 15.45 5.50
CA ILE A 2 26.54 15.86 4.29
C ILE A 2 25.18 15.16 4.16
N LYS A 3 25.11 13.83 4.32
CA LYS A 3 23.86 13.04 4.19
C LYS A 3 22.76 13.47 5.17
N LYS A 4 23.12 13.83 6.41
CA LYS A 4 22.18 14.31 7.43
C LYS A 4 21.67 15.71 7.07
N LEU A 5 22.54 16.57 6.54
CA LEU A 5 22.19 17.92 6.10
C LEU A 5 21.23 17.90 4.91
N ILE A 6 21.50 17.08 3.90
CA ILE A 6 20.60 16.87 2.75
C ILE A 6 19.22 16.39 3.24
N SER A 7 19.21 15.38 4.11
CA SER A 7 17.97 14.85 4.66
C SER A 7 17.17 15.91 5.43
N TYR A 8 17.86 16.75 6.23
CA TYR A 8 17.23 17.83 6.97
C TYR A 8 16.52 18.83 6.04
N PHE A 9 17.20 19.33 5.00
CA PHE A 9 16.60 20.30 4.08
C PHE A 9 15.43 19.72 3.29
N ILE A 10 15.56 18.49 2.78
CA ILE A 10 14.46 17.81 2.08
C ILE A 10 13.25 17.64 3.01
N SER A 11 13.49 17.15 4.24
CA SER A 11 12.42 16.92 5.21
C SER A 11 11.72 18.21 5.61
N LYS A 12 12.47 19.30 5.80
CA LYS A 12 11.89 20.62 6.12
C LYS A 12 11.06 21.19 4.99
N TYR A 13 11.49 20.99 3.74
CA TYR A 13 10.71 21.38 2.57
C TYR A 13 9.42 20.57 2.46
N GLN A 14 9.49 19.24 2.65
CA GLN A 14 8.32 18.35 2.63
C GLN A 14 7.34 18.63 3.78
N GLU A 15 7.84 19.00 4.97
CA GLU A 15 6.99 19.43 6.09
C GLU A 15 6.20 20.70 5.76
N LYS A 16 6.75 21.59 4.92
CA LYS A 16 6.05 22.80 4.46
C LYS A 16 5.15 22.52 3.24
N TYR A 17 5.52 21.55 2.40
CA TYR A 17 4.80 21.20 1.18
C TYR A 17 4.59 19.68 1.07
N PRO A 18 3.64 19.10 1.82
CA PRO A 18 3.47 17.64 1.93
C PRO A 18 3.16 16.94 0.61
N LYS A 19 2.48 17.61 -0.33
CA LYS A 19 2.21 17.08 -1.68
C LYS A 19 3.47 16.85 -2.53
N THR A 20 4.63 17.32 -2.07
CA THR A 20 5.95 17.06 -2.70
C THR A 20 6.58 15.76 -2.25
N ILE A 21 6.01 15.07 -1.26
CA ILE A 21 6.48 13.76 -0.81
C ILE A 21 6.27 12.73 -1.93
N PRO A 22 7.31 11.95 -2.30
CA PRO A 22 7.17 10.94 -3.33
C PRO A 22 6.26 9.82 -2.87
N ILE A 23 5.29 9.47 -3.71
CA ILE A 23 4.44 8.28 -3.56
C ILE A 23 5.00 7.20 -4.48
N ILE A 24 5.60 6.18 -3.87
CA ILE A 24 6.18 5.06 -4.59
C ILE A 24 5.20 3.88 -4.56
N ILE A 25 4.72 3.50 -5.74
CA ILE A 25 3.74 2.44 -5.94
C ILE A 25 4.46 1.21 -6.50
N VAL A 26 4.41 0.08 -5.81
CA VAL A 26 4.97 -1.18 -6.29
C VAL A 26 3.90 -1.89 -7.10
N SER A 27 4.04 -1.98 -8.42
CA SER A 27 2.99 -2.48 -9.32
C SER A 27 3.38 -3.82 -9.95
N PHE A 28 2.45 -4.77 -9.98
CA PHE A 28 2.62 -6.04 -10.69
C PHE A 28 1.29 -6.49 -11.29
N ASN A 29 1.15 -6.46 -12.62
CA ASN A 29 0.03 -7.05 -13.37
C ASN A 29 -1.41 -6.64 -12.94
N GLN A 30 -1.58 -5.52 -12.25
CA GLN A 30 -2.88 -4.98 -11.83
C GLN A 30 -3.05 -3.57 -12.38
N LEU A 31 -4.16 -3.31 -13.08
CA LEU A 31 -4.45 -2.02 -13.73
C LEU A 31 -5.64 -1.33 -13.06
N TYR A 32 -6.75 -2.03 -12.86
CA TYR A 32 -8.02 -1.41 -12.48
C TYR A 32 -7.93 -0.53 -11.21
N TYR A 33 -7.36 -1.06 -10.12
CA TYR A 33 -7.21 -0.26 -8.89
C TYR A 33 -6.05 0.72 -8.94
N LEU A 34 -5.02 0.45 -9.75
CA LEU A 34 -3.95 1.41 -9.98
C LEU A 34 -4.49 2.69 -10.62
N GLU A 35 -5.37 2.56 -11.61
CA GLU A 35 -6.03 3.71 -12.25
C GLU A 35 -6.81 4.54 -11.21
N LYS A 36 -7.58 3.88 -10.35
CA LYS A 36 -8.34 4.56 -9.28
C LYS A 36 -7.45 5.26 -8.27
N LEU A 37 -6.35 4.62 -7.85
CA LEU A 37 -5.37 5.23 -6.97
C LEU A 37 -4.76 6.47 -7.62
N LEU A 38 -4.32 6.37 -8.88
CA LEU A 38 -3.73 7.50 -9.60
C LEU A 38 -4.74 8.63 -9.81
N GLU A 39 -5.98 8.32 -10.16
CA GLU A 39 -7.06 9.29 -10.30
C GLU A 39 -7.28 10.05 -8.99
N PHE A 40 -7.43 9.33 -7.86
CA PHE A 40 -7.54 9.95 -6.54
C PHE A 40 -6.36 10.88 -6.25
N LEU A 41 -5.13 10.41 -6.48
CA LEU A 41 -3.92 11.19 -6.21
C LEU A 41 -3.86 12.45 -7.06
N TRP A 42 -4.10 12.35 -8.38
CA TRP A 42 -4.07 13.50 -9.29
C TRP A 42 -5.17 14.52 -9.00
N ASN A 43 -6.40 14.06 -8.71
CA ASN A 43 -7.51 14.94 -8.37
C ASN A 43 -7.26 15.71 -7.07
N ASN A 44 -6.45 15.14 -6.16
CA ASN A 44 -6.05 15.77 -4.91
C ASN A 44 -4.68 16.49 -4.98
N GLY A 45 -4.12 16.67 -6.18
CA GLY A 45 -2.90 17.46 -6.39
C GLY A 45 -1.58 16.76 -6.03
N TYR A 46 -1.59 15.44 -5.90
CA TYR A 46 -0.39 14.63 -5.69
C TYR A 46 0.19 14.17 -7.03
N TYR A 47 1.30 14.79 -7.47
CA TYR A 47 1.92 14.51 -8.77
C TYR A 47 3.32 13.89 -8.67
N ASN A 48 3.95 13.87 -7.48
CA ASN A 48 5.26 13.24 -7.29
C ASN A 48 5.10 11.72 -7.14
N ILE A 49 4.75 11.05 -8.23
CA ILE A 49 4.43 9.62 -8.24
C ILE A 49 5.53 8.84 -8.97
N VAL A 50 5.95 7.74 -8.35
CA VAL A 50 6.94 6.81 -8.88
C VAL A 50 6.31 5.42 -8.90
N ILE A 51 6.13 4.84 -10.09
CA ILE A 51 5.67 3.46 -10.24
C ILE A 51 6.90 2.58 -10.42
N LEU A 52 7.10 1.64 -9.50
CA LEU A 52 8.06 0.55 -9.64
C LEU A 52 7.33 -0.62 -10.29
N ASP A 53 7.53 -0.80 -11.59
CA ASP A 53 6.99 -1.93 -12.32
C ASP A 53 7.80 -3.19 -12.01
N ASN A 54 7.21 -4.09 -11.24
CA ASN A 54 7.80 -5.29 -10.67
C ASN A 54 7.80 -6.45 -11.67
N ASN A 55 8.23 -6.15 -12.91
CA ASN A 55 8.26 -7.04 -14.05
C ASN A 55 6.87 -7.51 -14.52
N SER A 56 5.96 -6.55 -14.75
CA SER A 56 4.63 -6.85 -15.30
C SER A 56 4.70 -7.35 -16.74
N THR A 57 3.81 -8.27 -17.07
CA THR A 57 3.61 -8.84 -18.41
C THR A 57 2.17 -8.67 -18.90
N TYR A 58 1.27 -8.08 -18.10
CA TYR A 58 -0.12 -7.84 -18.47
C TYR A 58 -0.23 -6.73 -19.54
N PRO A 59 -0.62 -7.04 -20.79
CA PRO A 59 -0.54 -6.07 -21.89
C PRO A 59 -1.35 -4.78 -21.67
N PRO A 60 -2.59 -4.81 -21.12
CA PRO A 60 -3.33 -3.59 -20.81
C PRO A 60 -2.58 -2.66 -19.85
N LEU A 61 -1.96 -3.19 -18.79
CA LEU A 61 -1.15 -2.39 -17.85
C LEU A 61 0.07 -1.76 -18.55
N LEU A 62 0.77 -2.51 -19.39
CA LEU A 62 1.93 -2.00 -20.13
C LEU A 62 1.54 -0.90 -21.13
N ASN A 63 0.36 -1.00 -21.75
CA ASN A 63 -0.17 0.06 -22.61
C ASN A 63 -0.59 1.28 -21.79
N PHE A 64 -1.22 1.08 -20.64
CA PHE A 64 -1.55 2.17 -19.71
C PHE A 64 -0.29 2.93 -19.27
N PHE A 65 0.79 2.23 -18.87
CA PHE A 65 2.08 2.84 -18.55
C PHE A 65 2.63 3.74 -19.66
N LYS A 66 2.53 3.31 -20.92
CA LYS A 66 2.94 4.16 -22.07
C LYS A 66 2.10 5.43 -22.16
N SER A 67 0.80 5.35 -21.86
CA SER A 67 -0.12 6.49 -21.93
C SER A 67 0.12 7.54 -20.84
N ILE A 68 0.57 7.13 -19.65
CA ILE A 68 0.77 8.03 -18.49
C ILE A 68 2.22 8.42 -18.25
N LYS A 69 3.17 8.01 -19.11
CA LYS A 69 4.62 8.22 -18.92
C LYS A 69 5.07 9.68 -18.73
N GLN A 70 4.25 10.64 -19.14
CA GLN A 70 4.52 12.07 -18.96
C GLN A 70 4.02 12.60 -17.60
N LYS A 71 3.09 11.89 -16.95
CA LYS A 71 2.46 12.28 -15.67
C LYS A 71 3.14 11.68 -14.46
N VAL A 72 3.79 10.53 -14.61
CA VAL A 72 4.44 9.79 -13.52
C VAL A 72 5.81 9.28 -13.95
N LYS A 73 6.66 8.98 -12.97
CA LYS A 73 7.92 8.30 -13.25
C LYS A 73 7.73 6.79 -13.16
N ILE A 74 7.97 6.08 -14.26
CA ILE A 74 7.92 4.62 -14.31
C ILE A 74 9.34 4.06 -14.27
N VAL A 75 9.59 3.09 -13.38
CA VAL A 75 10.84 2.36 -13.24
C VAL A 75 10.55 0.87 -13.39
N ASN A 76 10.90 0.29 -14.54
CA ASN A 76 10.87 -1.15 -14.70
C ASN A 76 12.06 -1.78 -13.95
N LEU A 77 11.78 -2.78 -13.13
CA LEU A 77 12.79 -3.43 -12.27
C LEU A 77 13.55 -4.57 -12.96
N GLY A 78 13.04 -5.08 -14.09
CA GLY A 78 13.63 -6.19 -14.85
C GLY A 78 13.39 -7.57 -14.23
N GLU A 79 12.97 -7.63 -12.97
CA GLU A 79 12.62 -8.85 -12.25
C GLU A 79 11.52 -8.55 -11.21
N ASN A 80 10.84 -9.61 -10.73
CA ASN A 80 9.83 -9.48 -9.68
C ASN A 80 10.51 -9.61 -8.31
N LEU A 81 10.75 -8.46 -7.67
CA LEU A 81 11.35 -8.35 -6.33
C LEU A 81 10.30 -8.46 -5.19
N GLY A 82 9.05 -8.82 -5.50
CA GLY A 82 7.96 -8.90 -4.52
C GLY A 82 7.63 -7.58 -3.83
N HIS A 83 6.98 -7.66 -2.67
CA HIS A 83 6.55 -6.49 -1.89
C HIS A 83 7.73 -5.66 -1.33
N THR A 84 8.95 -6.22 -1.32
CA THR A 84 10.15 -5.55 -0.81
C THR A 84 10.93 -4.76 -1.87
N ALA A 85 10.41 -4.70 -3.11
CA ALA A 85 11.05 -4.11 -4.28
C ALA A 85 11.72 -2.75 -4.06
N PHE A 86 11.08 -1.86 -3.28
CA PHE A 86 11.64 -0.54 -2.97
C PHE A 86 12.94 -0.62 -2.16
N TRP A 87 13.00 -1.51 -1.16
CA TRP A 87 14.14 -1.62 -0.26
C TRP A 87 15.28 -2.44 -0.90
N ASP A 88 14.94 -3.47 -1.66
CA ASP A 88 15.92 -4.36 -2.28
C ASP A 88 16.61 -3.68 -3.48
N ASN A 89 15.91 -2.79 -4.19
CA ASN A 89 16.53 -1.95 -5.21
C ASN A 89 17.31 -0.78 -4.57
N ARG A 90 18.60 -1.02 -4.25
CA ARG A 90 19.48 -0.02 -3.60
C ARG A 90 19.55 1.32 -4.31
N LYS A 91 19.45 1.36 -5.65
CA LYS A 91 19.50 2.61 -6.44
C LYS A 91 18.26 3.46 -6.16
N ILE A 92 17.08 2.85 -6.17
CA ILE A 92 15.82 3.51 -5.86
C ILE A 92 15.75 3.87 -4.38
N PHE A 93 16.06 2.94 -3.49
CA PHE A 93 16.09 3.19 -2.05
C PHE A 93 16.97 4.40 -1.70
N ASN A 94 18.21 4.44 -2.20
CA ASN A 94 19.14 5.53 -1.94
C ASN A 94 18.69 6.87 -2.52
N LYS A 95 17.86 6.87 -3.57
CA LYS A 95 17.33 8.10 -4.15
C LYS A 95 16.26 8.75 -3.27
N TYR A 96 15.35 7.96 -2.69
CA TYR A 96 14.16 8.50 -2.02
C TYR A 96 14.27 8.51 -0.49
N ARG A 97 15.15 7.69 0.11
CA ARG A 97 15.29 7.57 1.58
C ARG A 97 15.72 8.83 2.32
N PHE A 98 16.14 9.90 1.64
CA PHE A 98 16.65 11.10 2.33
C PHE A 98 15.54 12.02 2.84
N GLY A 99 14.36 11.98 2.24
CA GLY A 99 13.15 12.65 2.73
C GLY A 99 12.16 11.66 3.31
N TYR A 100 10.99 12.18 3.70
CA TYR A 100 9.80 11.36 3.85
C TYR A 100 9.44 10.76 2.48
N TYR A 101 8.85 9.57 2.48
CA TYR A 101 8.39 8.88 1.29
C TYR A 101 7.21 7.98 1.63
N VAL A 102 6.31 7.76 0.66
CA VAL A 102 5.23 6.79 0.79
C VAL A 102 5.57 5.52 0.03
N ILE A 103 5.25 4.37 0.61
CA ILE A 103 5.19 3.08 -0.08
C ILE A 103 3.74 2.60 -0.06
N THR A 104 3.28 2.07 -1.18
CA THR A 104 1.96 1.47 -1.32
C THR A 104 1.94 0.38 -2.38
N ASP A 105 1.08 -0.62 -2.18
CA ASP A 105 0.60 -1.51 -3.23
C ASP A 105 -0.34 -0.75 -4.21
N PRO A 106 -0.56 -1.28 -5.43
CA PRO A 106 -1.29 -0.54 -6.47
C PRO A 106 -2.81 -0.58 -6.25
N ASP A 107 -3.28 -1.43 -5.32
CA ASP A 107 -4.69 -1.65 -5.05
C ASP A 107 -5.17 -1.10 -3.69
N ILE A 108 -4.38 -0.24 -3.06
CA ILE A 108 -4.79 0.49 -1.85
C ILE A 108 -5.32 1.86 -2.29
N VAL A 109 -6.65 2.01 -2.32
CA VAL A 109 -7.31 3.21 -2.86
C VAL A 109 -7.99 3.97 -1.73
N PRO A 110 -7.63 5.24 -1.47
CA PRO A 110 -8.31 6.05 -0.46
C PRO A 110 -9.82 6.11 -0.69
N VAL A 111 -10.60 6.11 0.40
CA VAL A 111 -12.07 6.17 0.32
C VAL A 111 -12.52 7.48 -0.34
N GLN A 112 -13.70 7.48 -0.97
CA GLN A 112 -14.18 8.62 -1.76
C GLN A 112 -14.21 9.94 -0.96
N ASN A 113 -14.52 9.86 0.34
CA ASN A 113 -14.59 11.03 1.23
C ASN A 113 -13.28 11.32 1.97
N CYS A 114 -12.17 10.67 1.58
CA CYS A 114 -10.86 10.90 2.20
C CYS A 114 -10.39 12.34 1.89
N PRO A 115 -10.16 13.18 2.92
CA PRO A 115 -9.74 14.55 2.70
C PRO A 115 -8.35 14.65 2.06
N ASP A 116 -8.12 15.67 1.23
CA ASP A 116 -6.90 15.83 0.44
C ASP A 116 -5.64 16.11 1.30
N ASN A 117 -5.82 16.50 2.56
CA ASN A 117 -4.76 16.77 3.53
C ASN A 117 -4.28 15.51 4.30
N PHE A 118 -4.64 14.29 3.87
CA PHE A 118 -4.22 13.05 4.53
C PHE A 118 -2.70 12.96 4.77
N MET A 119 -1.88 13.49 3.87
CA MET A 119 -0.42 13.50 4.02
C MET A 119 0.06 14.40 5.17
N GLU A 120 -0.65 15.50 5.43
CA GLU A 120 -0.38 16.38 6.59
C GLU A 120 -0.69 15.65 7.90
N ILE A 121 -1.80 14.92 7.95
CA ILE A 121 -2.17 14.10 9.10
C ILE A 121 -1.10 13.03 9.35
N PHE A 122 -0.65 12.33 8.31
CA PHE A 122 0.41 11.33 8.43
C PHE A 122 1.70 11.94 8.96
N LEU A 123 2.13 13.09 8.42
CA LEU A 123 3.33 13.80 8.87
C LEU A 123 3.24 14.22 10.33
N ASN A 124 2.11 14.79 10.75
CA ASN A 124 1.90 15.27 12.12
C ASN A 124 1.97 14.11 13.13
N LEU A 125 1.27 13.01 12.84
CA LEU A 125 1.31 11.81 13.66
C LEU A 125 2.71 11.22 13.72
N LEU A 126 3.37 11.09 12.57
CA LEU A 126 4.72 10.54 12.51
C LEU A 126 5.69 11.43 13.29
N LYS A 127 5.63 12.75 13.18
CA LYS A 127 6.51 13.66 13.94
C LYS A 127 6.27 13.59 15.45
N LYS A 128 5.02 13.48 15.88
CA LYS A 128 4.62 13.39 17.30
C LYS A 128 5.05 12.06 17.92
N HIS A 129 4.86 10.95 17.21
CA HIS A 129 5.08 9.59 17.72
C HIS A 129 6.40 9.01 17.26
N ARG A 130 7.53 9.46 17.81
CA ARG A 130 8.89 9.07 17.36
C ARG A 130 9.19 7.56 17.40
N ASN A 131 8.42 6.79 18.17
CA ASN A 131 8.62 5.36 18.36
C ASN A 131 8.02 4.50 17.22
N VAL A 132 7.18 5.07 16.35
CA VAL A 132 6.64 4.36 15.18
C VAL A 132 7.47 4.64 13.93
N THR A 133 7.53 3.68 13.02
CA THR A 133 8.33 3.76 11.79
C THR A 133 7.57 4.43 10.65
N LYS A 134 6.24 4.28 10.64
CA LYS A 134 5.36 4.75 9.57
C LYS A 134 3.95 5.11 10.05
N VAL A 135 3.23 5.89 9.24
CA VAL A 135 1.80 6.20 9.44
C VAL A 135 1.08 5.97 8.12
N GLY A 136 -0.07 5.32 8.13
CA GLY A 136 -0.80 4.99 6.91
C GLY A 136 -2.31 4.97 7.12
N PHE A 137 -3.03 4.62 6.05
CA PHE A 137 -4.48 4.43 6.14
C PHE A 137 -4.82 3.18 6.96
N SER A 138 -5.93 3.23 7.71
CA SER A 138 -6.66 2.00 8.02
C SER A 138 -7.46 1.55 6.80
N LEU A 139 -7.82 0.27 6.79
CA LEU A 139 -8.55 -0.35 5.69
C LEU A 139 -10.04 -0.45 6.01
N GLN A 140 -10.89 0.10 5.13
CA GLN A 140 -12.33 0.07 5.30
C GLN A 140 -12.86 -1.36 5.16
N LEU A 141 -13.59 -1.82 6.20
CA LEU A 141 -14.04 -3.21 6.33
C LEU A 141 -15.53 -3.40 6.02
N ASP A 142 -16.35 -2.40 6.29
CA ASP A 142 -17.82 -2.47 6.19
C ASP A 142 -18.33 -2.58 4.74
N THR A 143 -17.52 -2.19 3.76
CA THR A 143 -17.87 -2.22 2.33
C THR A 143 -17.36 -3.45 1.58
N ILE A 144 -16.70 -4.40 2.25
CA ILE A 144 -16.22 -5.64 1.62
C ILE A 144 -17.44 -6.48 1.18
N PRO A 145 -17.56 -6.82 -0.12
CA PRO A 145 -18.74 -7.49 -0.65
C PRO A 145 -18.82 -8.96 -0.24
N GLU A 146 -20.03 -9.48 -0.07
CA GLU A 146 -20.31 -10.90 0.24
C GLU A 146 -19.84 -11.86 -0.86
N THR A 147 -19.66 -11.36 -2.09
CA THR A 147 -19.10 -12.13 -3.22
C THR A 147 -17.63 -12.52 -2.98
N ASN A 148 -16.96 -11.91 -2.00
CA ASN A 148 -15.65 -12.34 -1.56
C ASN A 148 -15.80 -13.54 -0.60
N LYS A 149 -15.47 -14.74 -1.07
CA LYS A 149 -15.51 -15.98 -0.27
C LYS A 149 -14.68 -15.91 1.02
N ASN A 150 -13.67 -15.03 1.06
CA ASN A 150 -12.74 -14.87 2.17
C ASN A 150 -13.11 -13.68 3.09
N ARG A 151 -14.27 -13.05 2.90
CA ARG A 151 -14.70 -11.86 3.64
C ARG A 151 -14.58 -12.00 5.15
N GLU A 152 -15.13 -13.06 5.74
CA GLU A 152 -15.11 -13.24 7.20
C GLU A 152 -13.69 -13.39 7.77
N ILE A 153 -12.79 -14.00 6.99
CA ILE A 153 -11.37 -14.13 7.36
C ILE A 153 -10.70 -12.76 7.33
N VAL A 154 -10.97 -11.96 6.30
CA VAL A 154 -10.46 -10.58 6.19
C VAL A 154 -10.93 -9.74 7.36
N LEU A 155 -12.23 -9.78 7.67
CA LEU A 155 -12.81 -9.02 8.78
C LEU A 155 -12.19 -9.40 10.12
N LYS A 156 -12.05 -10.70 10.39
CA LYS A 156 -11.44 -11.21 11.62
C LYS A 156 -9.95 -10.87 11.70
N TRP A 157 -9.21 -11.01 10.61
CA TRP A 157 -7.79 -10.68 10.58
C TRP A 157 -7.58 -9.19 10.83
N GLU A 158 -8.35 -8.32 10.16
CA GLU A 158 -8.17 -6.88 10.26
C GLU A 158 -8.70 -6.30 11.58
N SER A 159 -9.63 -6.97 12.27
CA SER A 159 -10.21 -6.47 13.53
C SER A 159 -9.14 -6.16 14.59
N GLN A 160 -8.05 -6.93 14.63
CA GLN A 160 -6.94 -6.73 15.57
C GLN A 160 -6.31 -5.31 15.44
N PHE A 161 -6.38 -4.71 14.25
CA PHE A 161 -5.80 -3.39 14.00
C PHE A 161 -6.67 -2.23 14.49
N TRP A 162 -7.86 -2.52 15.05
CA TRP A 162 -8.81 -1.53 15.58
C TRP A 162 -8.87 -1.50 17.11
N GLU A 163 -8.08 -2.34 17.79
CA GLU A 163 -8.16 -2.51 19.25
C GLU A 163 -7.39 -1.44 20.02
N SER A 164 -6.13 -1.18 19.61
CA SER A 164 -5.22 -0.29 20.34
C SER A 164 -5.34 1.15 19.86
N LYS A 165 -6.03 2.00 20.61
CA LYS A 165 -6.22 3.41 20.27
C LYS A 165 -5.01 4.27 20.66
N ILE A 166 -4.68 5.20 19.79
CA ILE A 166 -3.72 6.28 20.04
C ILE A 166 -4.31 7.59 19.52
N GLU A 167 -4.67 8.48 20.45
CA GLU A 167 -5.47 9.67 20.15
C GLU A 167 -6.77 9.24 19.45
N ASN A 168 -7.06 9.79 18.26
CA ASN A 168 -8.20 9.42 17.44
C ASN A 168 -7.89 8.31 16.43
N HIS A 169 -6.72 7.66 16.51
CA HIS A 169 -6.22 6.68 15.54
C HIS A 169 -5.87 5.36 16.22
N PHE A 170 -5.20 4.45 15.50
CA PHE A 170 -4.87 3.11 16.00
C PHE A 170 -3.38 2.83 15.93
N LEU A 171 -2.80 2.38 17.03
CA LEU A 171 -1.43 1.89 17.10
C LEU A 171 -1.42 0.45 16.62
N ALA A 172 -1.12 0.25 15.34
CA ALA A 172 -1.34 -1.03 14.66
C ALA A 172 -0.27 -1.28 13.60
N GLY A 173 0.00 -2.57 13.38
CA GLY A 173 0.92 -3.04 12.35
C GLY A 173 0.54 -2.52 10.96
N ILE A 174 1.50 -1.95 10.23
CA ILE A 174 1.33 -1.60 8.82
C ILE A 174 2.41 -2.29 7.99
N ASP A 175 1.98 -3.09 7.02
CA ASP A 175 2.87 -3.74 6.05
C ASP A 175 3.10 -2.84 4.81
N THR A 176 2.64 -3.26 3.62
CA THR A 176 2.69 -2.51 2.36
C THR A 176 1.41 -1.74 2.01
N THR A 177 0.50 -1.60 2.98
CA THR A 177 -0.58 -0.61 2.90
C THR A 177 0.01 0.80 2.73
N PHE A 178 -0.67 1.67 1.99
CA PHE A 178 -0.27 3.06 1.76
C PHE A 178 0.17 3.75 3.06
N ALA A 179 1.48 3.98 3.18
CA ALA A 179 2.08 4.47 4.42
C ALA A 179 3.26 5.39 4.17
N LEU A 180 3.30 6.47 4.94
CA LEU A 180 4.39 7.44 5.03
C LEU A 180 5.49 6.95 5.97
N TYR A 181 6.70 6.89 5.46
CA TYR A 181 7.90 6.48 6.18
C TYR A 181 8.78 7.67 6.53
N ARG A 182 9.54 7.51 7.63
CA ARG A 182 10.52 8.51 8.06
C ARG A 182 11.72 8.61 7.11
N PRO A 183 12.34 9.79 7.03
CA PRO A 183 13.66 9.95 6.44
C PRO A 183 14.68 9.02 7.07
N LEU A 184 15.55 8.50 6.23
CA LEU A 184 16.69 7.64 6.55
C LEU A 184 16.33 6.32 7.21
N TYR A 185 15.04 5.97 7.34
CA TYR A 185 14.60 4.69 7.87
C TYR A 185 15.31 3.52 7.18
N LYS A 186 15.76 2.56 7.98
CA LYS A 186 16.32 1.29 7.52
C LYS A 186 15.45 0.20 8.13
N ARG A 187 15.01 -0.76 7.30
CA ARG A 187 14.22 -1.90 7.75
C ARG A 187 14.92 -2.60 8.91
N ASN A 188 14.20 -2.77 10.01
CA ASN A 188 14.62 -3.49 11.21
C ASN A 188 13.42 -4.27 11.77
N ASP A 189 13.58 -4.90 12.93
CA ASP A 189 12.53 -5.73 13.54
C ASP A 189 11.26 -4.96 13.92
N LEU A 190 11.34 -3.62 13.99
CA LEU A 190 10.19 -2.74 14.22
C LEU A 190 9.47 -2.37 12.92
N PHE A 191 9.69 -3.10 11.83
CA PHE A 191 9.17 -2.74 10.51
C PHE A 191 7.67 -2.53 10.48
N CYS A 192 6.88 -3.32 11.21
CA CYS A 192 5.44 -3.16 11.22
C CYS A 192 4.96 -2.06 12.18
N SER A 193 5.81 -1.53 13.08
CA SER A 193 5.39 -0.50 14.05
C SER A 193 4.91 0.75 13.34
N GLY A 194 3.60 1.02 13.43
CA GLY A 194 2.94 2.08 12.71
C GLY A 194 1.69 2.61 13.40
N ILE A 195 1.15 3.70 12.86
CA ILE A 195 -0.16 4.22 13.22
C ILE A 195 -1.06 4.12 12.00
N ARG A 196 -2.19 3.42 12.14
CA ARG A 196 -3.26 3.42 11.15
C ARG A 196 -4.22 4.55 11.50
N THR A 197 -4.44 5.44 10.55
CA THR A 197 -5.39 6.55 10.69
C THR A 197 -6.83 6.05 10.74
N SER A 198 -7.75 6.87 11.22
CA SER A 198 -9.18 6.55 11.36
C SER A 198 -9.99 7.34 10.34
N TYR A 199 -11.28 7.03 10.22
CA TYR A 199 -12.21 7.80 9.39
C TYR A 199 -12.08 9.32 9.68
N PRO A 200 -12.02 10.18 8.64
CA PRO A 200 -12.24 9.89 7.22
C PRO A 200 -10.97 9.46 6.44
N TYR A 201 -9.82 9.31 7.09
CA TYR A 201 -8.56 8.92 6.46
C TYR A 201 -8.44 7.40 6.38
N GLN A 202 -9.13 6.82 5.40
CA GLN A 202 -9.16 5.38 5.18
C GLN A 202 -8.92 5.04 3.71
N ALA A 203 -8.62 3.79 3.44
CA ALA A 203 -8.52 3.24 2.09
C ALA A 203 -9.27 1.91 1.99
N ILE A 204 -9.70 1.55 0.79
CA ILE A 204 -10.10 0.19 0.46
C ILE A 204 -8.88 -0.60 -0.03
N HIS A 205 -8.91 -1.91 0.14
CA HIS A 205 -7.95 -2.82 -0.49
C HIS A 205 -8.64 -3.57 -1.62
N GLY A 206 -8.28 -3.28 -2.86
CA GLY A 206 -8.96 -3.74 -4.07
C GLY A 206 -9.03 -5.27 -4.19
N GLY A 207 -8.00 -5.98 -3.72
CA GLY A 207 -8.01 -7.45 -3.61
C GLY A 207 -9.17 -8.03 -2.77
N TRP A 208 -9.83 -7.24 -1.91
CA TRP A 208 -10.99 -7.71 -1.13
C TRP A 208 -12.33 -7.55 -1.86
N TYR A 209 -12.36 -6.89 -3.01
CA TYR A 209 -13.58 -6.63 -3.79
C TYR A 209 -13.66 -7.58 -5.00
N ILE A 210 -13.11 -8.79 -4.85
CA ILE A 210 -13.09 -9.81 -5.89
C ILE A 210 -14.35 -10.67 -5.77
N ASN A 211 -15.10 -10.79 -6.87
CA ASN A 211 -16.14 -11.81 -7.00
C ASN A 211 -15.50 -13.13 -7.43
N HIS A 212 -15.39 -14.09 -6.50
CA HIS A 212 -14.70 -15.35 -6.77
C HIS A 212 -15.45 -16.27 -7.74
N MET A 213 -16.73 -15.98 -8.01
CA MET A 213 -17.56 -16.70 -8.97
C MET A 213 -17.52 -16.08 -10.37
N ASP A 214 -16.97 -14.87 -10.50
CA ASP A 214 -16.92 -14.12 -11.75
C ASP A 214 -15.66 -13.24 -11.80
N LEU A 215 -14.52 -13.90 -12.00
CA LEU A 215 -13.23 -13.21 -12.09
C LEU A 215 -13.07 -12.48 -13.42
N THR A 216 -12.58 -11.24 -13.37
CA THR A 216 -12.21 -10.49 -14.57
C THR A 216 -10.97 -11.09 -15.24
N ASP A 217 -10.72 -10.72 -16.50
CA ASP A 217 -9.54 -11.18 -17.24
C ASP A 217 -8.22 -10.73 -16.57
N GLU A 218 -8.20 -9.51 -16.01
CA GLU A 218 -7.08 -9.02 -15.21
C GLU A 218 -6.84 -9.92 -13.99
N GLN A 219 -7.89 -10.25 -13.24
CA GLN A 219 -7.78 -11.07 -12.03
C GLN A 219 -7.30 -12.48 -12.35
N LYS A 220 -7.87 -13.11 -13.39
CA LYS A 220 -7.42 -14.43 -13.89
C LYS A 220 -5.94 -14.39 -14.28
N PHE A 221 -5.53 -13.36 -15.02
CA PHE A 221 -4.14 -13.17 -15.44
C PHE A 221 -3.21 -13.02 -14.23
N TYR A 222 -3.54 -12.11 -13.30
CA TYR A 222 -2.76 -11.87 -12.09
C TYR A 222 -2.61 -13.14 -11.24
N MET A 223 -3.72 -13.86 -10.97
CA MET A 223 -3.71 -15.06 -10.13
C MET A 223 -2.88 -16.21 -10.73
N SER A 224 -2.79 -16.30 -12.05
CA SER A 224 -1.96 -17.30 -12.73
C SER A 224 -0.45 -17.08 -12.56
N LEU A 225 -0.02 -15.83 -12.32
CA LEU A 225 1.40 -15.45 -12.29
C LEU A 225 1.90 -15.07 -10.89
N VAL A 226 1.00 -14.77 -9.96
CA VAL A 226 1.37 -14.34 -8.62
C VAL A 226 2.08 -15.46 -7.85
N THR A 227 3.19 -15.14 -7.20
CA THR A 227 3.97 -16.09 -6.39
C THR A 227 3.41 -16.15 -4.96
N LYS A 228 4.09 -16.84 -4.03
CA LYS A 228 3.64 -17.02 -2.63
C LYS A 228 3.59 -15.73 -1.81
N SER A 229 4.11 -14.60 -2.32
CA SER A 229 4.18 -13.32 -1.60
C SER A 229 2.87 -12.53 -1.56
N SER A 230 1.83 -12.96 -2.29
CA SER A 230 0.49 -12.38 -2.18
C SER A 230 -0.29 -13.05 -1.05
N SER A 231 -0.63 -12.26 -0.02
CA SER A 231 -1.30 -12.77 1.19
C SER A 231 -2.69 -13.34 0.92
N TRP A 232 -3.39 -12.85 -0.12
CA TRP A 232 -4.78 -13.20 -0.44
C TRP A 232 -4.91 -14.08 -1.70
N ARG A 233 -3.84 -14.80 -2.06
CA ARG A 233 -3.86 -15.70 -3.21
C ARG A 233 -4.86 -16.84 -3.00
N ILE A 234 -5.66 -17.13 -4.03
CA ILE A 234 -6.64 -18.21 -4.05
C ILE A 234 -6.29 -19.31 -5.06
N ASN A 235 -6.83 -20.51 -4.86
CA ASN A 235 -6.82 -21.60 -5.85
C ASN A 235 -7.96 -21.42 -6.88
N GLU A 236 -8.07 -22.34 -7.84
CA GLU A 236 -9.14 -22.34 -8.85
C GLU A 236 -10.56 -22.46 -8.26
N GLN A 237 -10.67 -23.00 -7.05
CA GLN A 237 -11.93 -23.16 -6.31
C GLN A 237 -12.28 -21.89 -5.49
N GLY A 238 -11.34 -20.94 -5.37
CA GLY A 238 -11.48 -19.70 -4.62
C GLY A 238 -11.02 -19.76 -3.16
N ASP A 239 -10.39 -20.86 -2.74
CA ASP A 239 -9.87 -21.03 -1.39
C ASP A 239 -8.52 -20.35 -1.22
N LEU A 240 -8.30 -19.70 -0.08
CA LEU A 240 -6.99 -19.12 0.26
C LEU A 240 -5.88 -20.17 0.28
N LEU A 241 -4.76 -19.84 -0.34
CA LEU A 241 -3.57 -20.69 -0.37
C LEU A 241 -2.56 -20.38 0.75
N ASN A 242 -2.72 -19.25 1.44
CA ASN A 242 -1.79 -18.83 2.48
C ASN A 242 -2.13 -19.50 3.83
N LYS A 243 -1.23 -20.40 4.27
CA LYS A 243 -1.38 -21.22 5.48
C LYS A 243 -1.67 -20.43 6.76
N ALA A 244 -1.11 -19.23 6.93
CA ALA A 244 -1.36 -18.42 8.12
C ALA A 244 -2.84 -18.01 8.25
N TYR A 245 -3.50 -17.73 7.12
CA TYR A 245 -4.93 -17.41 7.09
C TYR A 245 -5.81 -18.68 7.12
N ILE A 246 -5.31 -19.81 6.59
CA ILE A 246 -6.01 -21.11 6.67
C ILE A 246 -6.04 -21.65 8.11
N GLU A 247 -4.99 -21.42 8.91
CA GLU A 247 -4.98 -21.78 10.33
C GLU A 247 -6.02 -20.99 11.12
N GLU A 248 -6.25 -19.71 10.78
CA GLU A 248 -7.34 -18.90 11.34
C GLU A 248 -8.73 -19.41 10.91
N LEU A 249 -8.91 -19.84 9.65
CA LEU A 249 -10.11 -20.53 9.16
C LEU A 249 -10.41 -21.81 9.97
N THR A 250 -9.38 -22.61 10.22
CA THR A 250 -9.52 -23.89 10.93
C THR A 250 -9.93 -23.68 12.39
N LYS A 251 -9.56 -22.55 13.00
CA LYS A 251 -10.04 -22.15 14.34
C LYS A 251 -11.50 -21.69 14.32
N MET A 252 -11.97 -21.06 13.23
CA MET A 252 -13.37 -20.61 13.11
C MET A 252 -14.33 -21.79 12.95
N ASN A 253 -13.98 -22.80 12.15
CA ASN A 253 -14.82 -23.99 11.92
C ASN A 253 -14.88 -24.96 13.11
N LYS A 254 -14.25 -24.63 14.25
CA LYS A 254 -14.25 -25.41 15.50
C LYS A 254 -15.08 -24.77 16.62
N ILE A 255 -15.78 -23.67 16.32
CA ILE A 255 -16.77 -23.01 17.19
C ILE A 255 -18.15 -23.28 16.60
#